data_AF-A0A7S8ECC7-F1
#
_entry.id   AF-A0A7S8ECC7-F1
#
_cell.length_a   1.000
_cell.length_b   1.000
_cell.length_c   1.000
_cell.angle_alpha   90.00
_cell.angle_beta   90.00
_cell.angle_gamma   90.00
#
_symmetry.space_group_name_H-M   'P 1'
#
loop_
_entity.id
_entity.type
_entity.pdbx_description
1 polymer ?
#
loop_
_entity_poly.entity_id
_entity_poly.type
_entity_poly.pdbx_seq_one_letter_code
_entity_poly.pdbx_strand_id
1 'polypeptide(L)'
;MRRLIAIICLMLLPGLAVAQGLPPVDPAVYVGDILISGSETLHPLTQRMISGFQTAGAQGQIIVNTSSTNDAMIRFCNGELDIVQADREPTADEMNACSAANRNPVVMPIAADAVVVAVSQDNPVLNNATLEEIQQLFGGAVSWSQVQPSWPEQPINRLLPGMESDTFATFVDVVFSGDQRTPVTAVGARFHDDLNALFTALQNDPYAVGILPASFANRNIGALRIVGINGVSPTSDNVSSGVYPMSRQLYLISHAAQMQQQQHVAAFLNYYISSAPEQIAALGYYPVDLSVARERWLQAAQDLPTTLPQPEVVTEPTEEPLPDAQVAEEPTLEPTEEVLDPEEEAALDALQILADARADMELFAVNLFGVERPEGWNGGLNTEDAQLSLLIRLDLELLAANAIGTDTRPDGWFGAVASTPYAIARDIRHDLELLADDIYALGERPTGWVGPSDALMRCNRDTQALVGLLTNGGFFTPTANPATLTYCDDVAREASVFSETMLLNKVDTALFTQQAILAGGGSFAGSTTITSDFAVGFYDRNANYRGGVIPNGTPVTPRARSYADFSNMMLVEGEGFMLYIEYINTPLTSDEFYSLGDASLTGFETYCDTRWCR
;
A
#
# COMPACT_ATOMS: atom_id res chain seq x y z
N MET A 1 66.25 46.03 -38.07
CA MET A 1 65.45 44.97 -38.73
C MET A 1 65.15 43.89 -37.69
N ARG A 2 63.94 43.87 -37.12
CA ARG A 2 63.43 42.82 -36.22
C ARG A 2 62.40 42.01 -37.02
N ARG A 3 62.53 40.67 -37.07
CA ARG A 3 61.55 39.78 -37.70
C ARG A 3 60.71 39.09 -36.62
N LEU A 4 59.40 39.16 -36.81
CA LEU A 4 58.32 38.67 -35.95
C LEU A 4 58.29 37.14 -35.87
N ILE A 5 57.99 36.64 -34.67
CA ILE A 5 57.48 35.28 -34.41
C ILE A 5 55.94 35.40 -34.37
N ALA A 6 55.25 34.66 -35.22
CA ALA A 6 53.79 34.56 -35.22
C ALA A 6 53.36 33.38 -34.33
N ILE A 7 52.60 33.68 -33.27
CA ILE A 7 51.95 32.71 -32.39
C ILE A 7 50.62 32.32 -33.03
N ILE A 8 50.47 31.02 -33.35
CA ILE A 8 49.20 30.44 -33.79
C ILE A 8 48.37 30.16 -32.54
N CYS A 9 47.30 30.93 -32.37
CA CYS A 9 46.30 30.75 -31.33
C CYS A 9 45.31 29.66 -31.80
N LEU A 10 45.41 28.46 -31.21
CA LEU A 10 44.47 27.37 -31.43
C LEU A 10 43.17 27.70 -30.65
N MET A 11 42.17 28.25 -31.35
CA MET A 11 40.85 28.46 -30.78
C MET A 11 40.18 27.09 -30.55
N LEU A 12 40.05 26.69 -29.28
CA LEU A 12 39.11 25.66 -28.88
C LEU A 12 37.69 26.16 -29.19
N LEU A 13 37.07 25.57 -30.21
CA LEU A 13 35.62 25.63 -30.39
C LEU A 13 34.99 24.76 -29.28
N PRO A 14 34.05 25.28 -28.47
CA PRO A 14 33.25 24.42 -27.61
C PRO A 14 32.44 23.49 -28.52
N GLY A 15 32.63 22.18 -28.37
CA GLY A 15 31.85 21.19 -29.09
C GLY A 15 30.37 21.39 -28.76
N LEU A 16 29.55 21.59 -29.80
CA LEU A 16 28.11 21.41 -29.68
C LEU A 16 27.89 19.97 -29.18
N ALA A 17 27.44 19.83 -27.93
CA ALA A 17 26.90 18.58 -27.45
C ALA A 17 25.66 18.28 -28.30
N VAL A 18 25.80 17.34 -29.23
CA VAL A 18 24.64 16.74 -29.90
C VAL A 18 23.87 16.04 -28.79
N ALA A 19 22.64 16.46 -28.52
CA ALA A 19 21.75 15.75 -27.61
C ALA A 19 21.64 14.30 -28.11
N GLN A 20 22.31 13.37 -27.44
CA GLN A 20 22.24 11.96 -27.80
C GLN A 20 20.82 11.49 -27.49
N GLY A 21 20.06 11.17 -28.53
CA GLY A 21 18.78 10.49 -28.36
C GLY A 21 18.98 9.11 -27.75
N LEU A 22 17.93 8.58 -27.11
CA LEU A 22 17.94 7.18 -26.68
C LEU A 22 18.13 6.28 -27.91
N PRO A 23 18.85 5.15 -27.77
CA PRO A 23 19.00 4.20 -28.86
C PRO A 23 17.62 3.64 -29.24
N PRO A 24 17.36 3.37 -30.54
CA PRO A 24 16.11 2.76 -30.95
C PRO A 24 15.96 1.38 -30.30
N VAL A 25 14.74 1.08 -29.85
CA VAL A 25 14.37 -0.21 -29.25
C VAL A 25 13.48 -0.95 -30.24
N ASP A 26 13.83 -2.19 -30.56
CA ASP A 26 12.94 -3.15 -31.21
C ASP A 26 12.41 -4.10 -30.13
N PRO A 27 11.18 -3.92 -29.62
CA PRO A 27 10.66 -4.74 -28.52
C PRO A 27 10.65 -6.25 -28.83
N ALA A 28 10.54 -6.64 -30.11
CA ALA A 28 10.41 -8.04 -30.54
C ALA A 28 11.63 -8.93 -30.22
N VAL A 29 12.79 -8.32 -29.97
CA VAL A 29 14.04 -9.05 -29.69
C VAL A 29 14.26 -9.32 -28.20
N TYR A 30 13.41 -8.77 -27.32
CA TYR A 30 13.55 -8.90 -25.88
C TYR A 30 12.58 -9.93 -25.32
N VAL A 31 13.10 -10.79 -24.45
CA VAL A 31 12.37 -11.82 -23.72
C VAL A 31 12.70 -11.69 -22.25
N GLY A 32 11.68 -11.63 -21.40
CA GLY A 32 11.86 -11.68 -19.95
C GLY A 32 10.72 -11.02 -19.19
N ASP A 33 10.52 -11.47 -17.96
CA ASP A 33 9.49 -10.94 -17.08
C ASP A 33 9.94 -9.63 -16.44
N ILE A 34 8.98 -8.73 -16.16
CA ILE A 34 9.23 -7.44 -15.51
C ILE A 34 8.20 -7.24 -14.40
N LEU A 35 8.67 -7.03 -13.18
CA LEU A 35 7.84 -6.75 -12.01
C LEU A 35 7.85 -5.27 -11.65
N ILE A 36 6.67 -4.66 -11.63
CA ILE A 36 6.46 -3.23 -11.38
C ILE A 36 5.45 -3.05 -10.24
N SER A 37 5.75 -2.18 -9.27
CA SER A 37 4.78 -1.77 -8.24
C SER A 37 4.96 -0.31 -7.85
N GLY A 38 3.97 0.25 -7.17
CA GLY A 38 4.00 1.61 -6.60
C GLY A 38 2.75 2.41 -6.94
N SER A 39 2.89 3.73 -6.96
CA SER A 39 1.80 4.70 -7.01
C SER A 39 0.71 4.36 -8.03
N GLU A 40 -0.54 4.38 -7.56
CA GLU A 40 -1.76 4.27 -8.37
C GLU A 40 -1.80 5.37 -9.44
N THR A 41 -1.25 6.54 -9.12
CA THR A 41 -1.27 7.71 -10.00
C THR A 41 -0.61 7.46 -11.35
N LEU A 42 0.52 6.75 -11.39
CA LEU A 42 1.26 6.49 -12.64
C LEU A 42 0.77 5.21 -13.36
N HIS A 43 -0.01 4.38 -12.66
CA HIS A 43 -0.45 3.07 -13.12
C HIS A 43 -1.15 3.08 -14.50
N PRO A 44 -2.09 4.00 -14.81
CA PRO A 44 -2.74 4.04 -16.13
C PRO A 44 -1.76 4.30 -17.28
N LEU A 45 -0.74 5.15 -17.07
CA LEU A 45 0.29 5.39 -18.08
C LEU A 45 1.17 4.15 -18.25
N THR A 46 1.57 3.52 -17.16
CA THR A 46 2.37 2.28 -17.17
C THR A 46 1.65 1.15 -17.90
N GLN A 47 0.36 0.93 -17.66
CA GLN A 47 -0.44 -0.06 -18.39
C GLN A 47 -0.44 0.19 -19.90
N ARG A 48 -0.57 1.45 -20.35
CA ARG A 48 -0.49 1.79 -21.78
C ARG A 48 0.89 1.51 -22.38
N MET A 49 1.96 1.78 -21.62
CA MET A 49 3.32 1.48 -22.06
C MET A 49 3.56 -0.02 -22.18
N ILE A 50 3.07 -0.81 -21.22
CA ILE A 50 3.14 -2.27 -21.25
C ILE A 50 2.41 -2.82 -22.48
N SER A 51 1.16 -2.41 -22.68
CA SER A 51 0.36 -2.84 -23.83
C SER A 51 1.02 -2.49 -25.17
N GLY A 52 1.58 -1.29 -25.29
CA GLY A 52 2.32 -0.89 -26.49
C GLY A 52 3.59 -1.72 -26.72
N PHE A 53 4.36 -1.97 -25.66
CA PHE A 53 5.60 -2.75 -25.72
C PHE A 53 5.35 -4.21 -26.10
N GLN A 54 4.32 -4.83 -25.52
CA GLN A 54 3.87 -6.18 -25.87
C GLN A 54 3.31 -6.25 -27.31
N THR A 55 2.51 -5.26 -27.72
CA THR A 55 1.98 -5.18 -29.09
C THR A 55 3.10 -5.03 -30.13
N ALA A 56 4.20 -4.38 -29.76
CA ALA A 56 5.40 -4.25 -30.59
C ALA A 56 6.27 -5.52 -30.62
N GLY A 57 5.86 -6.59 -29.93
CA GLY A 57 6.44 -7.94 -30.05
C GLY A 57 7.26 -8.41 -28.86
N ALA A 58 7.38 -7.63 -27.78
CA ALA A 58 8.08 -8.07 -26.58
C ALA A 58 7.45 -9.34 -25.98
N GLN A 59 8.30 -10.25 -25.51
CA GLN A 59 7.89 -11.53 -24.93
C GLN A 59 8.21 -11.56 -23.44
N GLY A 60 7.39 -12.27 -22.66
CA GLY A 60 7.48 -12.31 -21.19
C GLY A 60 6.29 -11.62 -20.52
N GLN A 61 6.09 -11.92 -19.25
CA GLN A 61 5.03 -11.35 -18.42
C GLN A 61 5.51 -10.03 -17.81
N ILE A 62 4.80 -8.94 -18.12
CA ILE A 62 5.04 -7.65 -17.48
C ILE A 62 3.89 -7.40 -16.51
N ILE A 63 4.16 -7.54 -15.22
CA ILE A 63 3.19 -7.41 -14.15
C ILE A 63 3.35 -6.03 -13.53
N VAL A 64 2.27 -5.26 -13.52
CA VAL A 64 2.21 -3.99 -12.80
C VAL A 64 1.14 -4.04 -11.73
N ASN A 65 1.53 -3.80 -10.49
CA ASN A 65 0.65 -3.70 -9.33
C ASN A 65 0.62 -2.27 -8.78
N THR A 66 -0.38 -1.98 -7.96
CA THR A 66 -0.50 -0.72 -7.21
C THR A 66 -0.14 -0.95 -5.75
N SER A 67 0.69 -0.07 -5.19
CA SER A 67 1.05 -0.03 -3.76
C SER A 67 1.50 1.39 -3.41
N SER A 68 1.77 1.68 -2.14
CA SER A 68 2.41 2.97 -1.83
C SER A 68 3.82 3.03 -2.45
N THR A 69 4.31 4.24 -2.74
CA THR A 69 5.70 4.46 -3.16
C THR A 69 6.67 3.94 -2.10
N ASN A 70 6.35 4.09 -0.82
CA ASN A 70 7.18 3.59 0.29
C ASN A 70 7.32 2.06 0.25
N ASP A 71 6.21 1.33 0.15
CA ASP A 71 6.23 -0.15 0.13
C ASP A 71 6.94 -0.68 -1.12
N ALA A 72 6.71 -0.03 -2.26
CA ALA A 72 7.41 -0.37 -3.49
C ALA A 72 8.93 -0.11 -3.38
N MET A 73 9.34 0.98 -2.73
CA MET A 73 10.77 1.24 -2.48
C MET A 73 11.39 0.20 -1.56
N ILE A 74 10.72 -0.22 -0.48
CA ILE A 74 11.20 -1.28 0.42
C ILE A 74 11.45 -2.57 -0.37
N ARG A 75 10.43 -3.03 -1.12
CA ARG A 75 10.51 -4.25 -1.94
C ARG A 75 11.56 -4.14 -3.05
N PHE A 76 11.69 -2.98 -3.67
CA PHE A 76 12.73 -2.70 -4.66
C PHE A 76 14.14 -2.74 -4.06
N CYS A 77 14.35 -2.20 -2.85
CA CYS A 77 15.64 -2.29 -2.16
C CYS A 77 15.97 -3.74 -1.77
N ASN A 78 14.97 -4.58 -1.46
CA ASN A 78 15.14 -6.01 -1.21
C ASN A 78 15.38 -6.85 -2.48
N GLY A 79 15.19 -6.26 -3.67
CA GLY A 79 15.36 -6.96 -4.95
C GLY A 79 14.13 -7.72 -5.45
N GLU A 80 12.96 -7.48 -4.87
CA GLU A 80 11.69 -8.11 -5.27
C GLU A 80 11.02 -7.44 -6.48
N LEU A 81 11.44 -6.22 -6.83
CA LEU A 81 10.86 -5.44 -7.93
C LEU A 81 11.95 -4.95 -8.89
N ASP A 82 11.60 -4.94 -10.17
CA ASP A 82 12.47 -4.44 -11.22
C ASP A 82 12.36 -2.92 -11.37
N ILE A 83 11.13 -2.41 -11.25
CA ILE A 83 10.80 -1.00 -11.47
C ILE A 83 9.80 -0.56 -10.40
N VAL A 84 10.04 0.61 -9.80
CA VAL A 84 9.03 1.32 -9.00
C VAL A 84 8.40 2.41 -9.85
N GLN A 85 7.07 2.45 -9.88
CA GLN A 85 6.33 3.62 -10.35
C GLN A 85 6.02 4.52 -9.14
N ALA A 86 6.60 5.71 -9.09
CA ALA A 86 6.56 6.57 -7.92
C ALA A 86 5.92 7.92 -8.21
N ASP A 87 5.30 8.52 -7.20
CA ASP A 87 4.71 9.86 -7.20
C ASP A 87 5.53 10.90 -6.41
N ARG A 88 6.69 10.49 -5.91
CA ARG A 88 7.72 11.31 -5.29
C ARG A 88 9.10 10.72 -5.54
N GLU A 89 10.15 11.51 -5.33
CA GLU A 89 11.50 10.95 -5.26
C GLU A 89 11.65 10.06 -4.00
N PRO A 90 12.60 9.12 -4.03
CA PRO A 90 13.00 8.39 -2.83
C PRO A 90 13.46 9.33 -1.71
N THR A 91 13.08 9.01 -0.47
CA THR A 91 13.59 9.71 0.71
C THR A 91 15.07 9.40 0.95
N ALA A 92 15.72 10.18 1.80
CA ALA A 92 17.11 9.90 2.18
C ALA A 92 17.27 8.51 2.83
N ASP A 93 16.28 8.08 3.62
CA ASP A 93 16.31 6.78 4.29
C ASP A 93 16.12 5.62 3.30
N GLU A 94 15.22 5.78 2.32
CA GLU A 94 15.04 4.80 1.23
C GLU A 94 16.31 4.70 0.38
N MET A 95 16.94 5.83 0.04
CA MET A 95 18.21 5.85 -0.69
C MET A 95 19.32 5.14 0.08
N ASN A 96 19.41 5.36 1.40
CA ASN A 96 20.39 4.71 2.27
C ASN A 96 20.15 3.20 2.39
N ALA A 97 18.89 2.78 2.56
CA ALA A 97 18.50 1.37 2.63
C ALA A 97 18.85 0.63 1.33
N CYS A 98 18.50 1.20 0.19
CA CYS A 98 18.84 0.67 -1.13
C CYS A 98 20.36 0.61 -1.35
N SER A 99 21.11 1.63 -0.92
CA SER A 99 22.58 1.64 -1.01
C SER A 99 23.22 0.54 -0.16
N ALA A 100 22.72 0.30 1.06
CA ALA A 100 23.16 -0.80 1.91
C ALA A 100 22.91 -2.18 1.27
N ALA A 101 21.85 -2.31 0.48
CA ALA A 101 21.55 -3.49 -0.32
C ALA A 101 22.28 -3.53 -1.69
N ASN A 102 23.19 -2.58 -1.96
CA ASN A 102 23.86 -2.40 -3.26
C ASN A 102 22.91 -2.16 -4.45
N ARG A 103 21.68 -1.72 -4.20
CA ARG A 103 20.65 -1.43 -5.21
C ARG A 103 20.39 0.07 -5.32
N ASN A 104 21.43 0.83 -5.65
CA ASN A 104 21.31 2.29 -5.81
C ASN A 104 20.23 2.67 -6.84
N PRO A 105 19.23 3.50 -6.47
CA PRO A 105 18.13 3.87 -7.35
C PRO A 105 18.55 4.80 -8.50
N VAL A 106 18.08 4.50 -9.70
CA VAL A 106 18.10 5.34 -10.89
C VAL A 106 16.70 5.91 -11.07
N VAL A 107 16.51 7.16 -10.66
CA VAL A 107 15.20 7.83 -10.65
C VAL A 107 14.98 8.54 -11.99
N MET A 108 13.94 8.24 -12.76
CA MET A 108 13.68 8.82 -14.08
C MET A 108 12.35 9.59 -14.06
N PRO A 109 12.35 10.93 -14.15
CA PRO A 109 11.11 11.71 -14.19
C PRO A 109 10.36 11.49 -15.51
N ILE A 110 9.09 11.12 -15.44
CA ILE A 110 8.28 10.72 -16.59
C ILE A 110 7.17 11.73 -16.89
N ALA A 111 6.46 12.19 -15.87
CA ALA A 111 5.32 13.08 -16.02
C ALA A 111 5.11 13.87 -14.73
N ALA A 112 4.12 14.76 -14.74
CA ALA A 112 3.63 15.38 -13.51
C ALA A 112 2.10 15.28 -13.47
N ASP A 113 1.56 15.26 -12.25
CA ASP A 113 0.14 15.34 -11.96
C ASP A 113 -0.08 16.32 -10.80
N ALA A 114 -1.33 16.61 -10.48
CA ALA A 114 -1.66 17.38 -9.30
C ALA A 114 -2.98 16.92 -8.70
N VAL A 115 -3.21 17.17 -7.41
CA VAL A 115 -4.56 17.14 -6.85
C VAL A 115 -5.20 18.50 -7.07
N VAL A 116 -6.36 18.54 -7.70
CA VAL A 116 -7.09 19.77 -7.97
C VAL A 116 -8.37 19.85 -7.16
N VAL A 117 -8.66 21.04 -6.65
CA VAL A 117 -9.97 21.36 -6.07
C VAL A 117 -10.91 21.74 -7.22
N ALA A 118 -12.09 21.12 -7.25
CA ALA A 118 -13.08 21.32 -8.28
C ALA A 118 -14.46 21.62 -7.67
N VAL A 119 -15.24 22.43 -8.40
CA VAL A 119 -16.65 22.75 -8.10
C VAL A 119 -17.48 22.68 -9.38
N SER A 120 -18.80 22.62 -9.24
CA SER A 120 -19.72 22.76 -10.37
C SER A 120 -19.46 24.06 -11.14
N GLN A 121 -19.73 24.06 -12.46
CA GLN A 121 -19.76 25.31 -13.24
C GLN A 121 -20.81 26.31 -12.74
N ASP A 122 -21.85 25.83 -12.06
CA ASP A 122 -22.90 26.66 -11.48
C ASP A 122 -22.54 27.20 -10.09
N ASN A 123 -21.35 26.84 -9.55
CA ASN A 123 -20.92 27.38 -8.26
C ASN A 123 -20.78 28.92 -8.33
N PRO A 124 -21.40 29.67 -7.41
CA PRO A 124 -21.53 31.10 -7.53
C PRO A 124 -20.29 31.90 -7.08
N VAL A 125 -19.32 31.28 -6.39
CA VAL A 125 -18.29 32.03 -5.64
C VAL A 125 -16.86 31.54 -5.81
N LEU A 126 -16.62 30.24 -5.94
CA LEU A 126 -15.28 29.69 -5.84
C LEU A 126 -14.60 29.66 -7.22
N ASN A 127 -13.59 30.51 -7.39
CA ASN A 127 -12.68 30.52 -8.55
C ASN A 127 -11.21 30.36 -8.14
N ASN A 128 -10.85 30.92 -6.98
CA ASN A 128 -9.55 30.85 -6.37
C ASN A 128 -9.74 30.86 -4.85
N ALA A 129 -8.90 30.15 -4.12
CA ALA A 129 -8.90 30.12 -2.66
C ALA A 129 -7.48 30.07 -2.10
N THR A 130 -7.28 30.51 -0.86
CA THR A 130 -6.02 30.25 -0.15
C THR A 130 -5.98 28.82 0.38
N LEU A 131 -4.79 28.34 0.73
CA LEU A 131 -4.66 26.99 1.31
C LEU A 131 -5.44 26.88 2.63
N GLU A 132 -5.48 27.94 3.44
CA GLU A 132 -6.26 28.02 4.68
C GLU A 132 -7.77 27.99 4.41
N GLU A 133 -8.24 28.64 3.35
CA GLU A 133 -9.65 28.56 2.94
C GLU A 133 -10.03 27.16 2.47
N ILE A 134 -9.14 26.48 1.72
CA ILE A 134 -9.32 25.07 1.36
C ILE A 134 -9.35 24.20 2.63
N GLN A 135 -8.44 24.40 3.57
CA GLN A 135 -8.42 23.68 4.85
C GLN A 135 -9.73 23.88 5.63
N GLN A 136 -10.29 25.08 5.66
CA GLN A 136 -11.58 25.35 6.30
C GLN A 136 -12.75 24.72 5.53
N LEU A 137 -12.75 24.82 4.19
CA LEU A 137 -13.76 24.22 3.32
C LEU A 137 -13.82 22.70 3.49
N PHE A 138 -12.69 22.02 3.64
CA PHE A 138 -12.66 20.58 3.83
C PHE A 138 -12.60 20.15 5.30
N GLY A 139 -12.51 21.09 6.24
CA GLY A 139 -12.47 20.84 7.68
C GLY A 139 -13.74 21.32 8.40
N GLY A 140 -13.55 22.14 9.43
CA GLY A 140 -14.58 22.45 10.43
C GLY A 140 -15.73 23.36 10.01
N ALA A 141 -15.69 24.00 8.83
CA ALA A 141 -16.81 24.83 8.37
C ALA A 141 -18.03 23.95 8.04
N VAL A 142 -19.24 24.40 8.33
CA VAL A 142 -20.47 23.69 7.92
C VAL A 142 -21.22 24.41 6.80
N SER A 143 -20.97 25.71 6.62
CA SER A 143 -21.53 26.53 5.55
C SER A 143 -20.47 27.37 4.85
N TRP A 144 -20.69 27.68 3.56
CA TRP A 144 -19.75 28.45 2.75
C TRP A 144 -19.43 29.83 3.37
N SER A 145 -20.44 30.49 3.95
CA SER A 145 -20.32 31.77 4.66
C SER A 145 -19.40 31.75 5.90
N GLN A 146 -19.12 30.58 6.49
CA GLN A 146 -18.20 30.46 7.63
C GLN A 146 -16.73 30.57 7.23
N VAL A 147 -16.41 30.20 5.98
CA VAL A 147 -15.05 30.33 5.43
C VAL A 147 -14.81 31.78 5.01
N GLN A 148 -15.76 32.34 4.25
CA GLN A 148 -15.72 33.73 3.82
C GLN A 148 -17.11 34.36 3.98
N PRO A 149 -17.27 35.44 4.77
CA PRO A 149 -18.58 36.05 5.04
C PRO A 149 -19.32 36.56 3.79
N SER A 150 -18.63 36.76 2.67
CA SER A 150 -19.23 37.16 1.39
C SER A 150 -19.79 35.99 0.58
N TRP A 151 -19.49 34.75 0.97
CA TRP A 151 -19.99 33.54 0.31
C TRP A 151 -21.41 33.19 0.79
N PRO A 152 -22.15 32.35 0.04
CA PRO A 152 -23.55 32.05 0.35
C PRO A 152 -23.70 31.35 1.71
N GLU A 153 -24.80 31.61 2.40
CA GLU A 153 -25.18 30.85 3.60
C GLU A 153 -25.83 29.52 3.18
N GLN A 154 -25.03 28.65 2.56
CA GLN A 154 -25.45 27.33 2.09
C GLN A 154 -24.55 26.26 2.70
N PRO A 155 -25.07 25.04 2.95
CA PRO A 155 -24.25 23.92 3.40
C PRO A 155 -23.12 23.61 2.43
N ILE A 156 -21.98 23.16 2.95
CA ILE A 156 -20.86 22.67 2.12
C ILE A 156 -21.01 21.16 1.95
N ASN A 157 -21.13 20.69 0.71
CA ASN A 157 -21.09 19.26 0.38
C ASN A 157 -19.68 18.93 -0.10
N ARG A 158 -18.95 18.06 0.61
CA ARG A 158 -17.56 17.73 0.31
C ARG A 158 -17.50 16.38 -0.37
N LEU A 159 -16.94 16.34 -1.57
CA LEU A 159 -16.82 15.12 -2.37
C LEU A 159 -15.34 14.74 -2.48
N LEU A 160 -14.97 13.65 -1.83
CA LEU A 160 -13.60 13.18 -1.72
C LEU A 160 -13.46 11.82 -2.44
N PRO A 161 -12.32 11.53 -3.07
CA PRO A 161 -12.01 10.20 -3.56
C PRO A 161 -11.86 9.24 -2.37
N GLY A 162 -11.88 7.93 -2.63
CA GLY A 162 -11.67 6.91 -1.60
C GLY A 162 -10.50 7.19 -0.66
N MET A 163 -10.64 6.84 0.62
CA MET A 163 -9.67 7.18 1.67
C MET A 163 -8.28 6.56 1.42
N GLU A 164 -8.23 5.43 0.73
CA GLU A 164 -7.00 4.73 0.36
C GLU A 164 -6.34 5.28 -0.93
N SER A 165 -6.93 6.29 -1.58
CA SER A 165 -6.41 6.82 -2.85
C SER A 165 -5.20 7.74 -2.67
N ASP A 166 -4.24 7.67 -3.60
CA ASP A 166 -3.08 8.58 -3.64
C ASP A 166 -3.50 10.07 -3.67
N THR A 167 -4.64 10.36 -4.30
CA THR A 167 -5.20 11.71 -4.41
C THR A 167 -5.64 12.23 -3.04
N PHE A 168 -6.31 11.38 -2.24
CA PHE A 168 -6.70 11.75 -0.88
C PHE A 168 -5.47 11.90 0.02
N ALA A 169 -4.52 10.95 -0.05
CA ALA A 169 -3.29 11.00 0.74
C ALA A 169 -2.49 12.30 0.49
N THR A 170 -2.28 12.67 -0.79
CA THR A 170 -1.59 13.92 -1.17
C THR A 170 -2.33 15.16 -0.64
N PHE A 171 -3.66 15.17 -0.74
CA PHE A 171 -4.47 16.27 -0.25
C PHE A 171 -4.35 16.45 1.27
N VAL A 172 -4.43 15.36 2.02
CA VAL A 172 -4.31 15.39 3.48
C VAL A 172 -2.92 15.83 3.92
N ASP A 173 -1.87 15.31 3.28
CA ASP A 173 -0.49 15.68 3.60
C ASP A 173 -0.28 17.20 3.42
N VAL A 174 -0.70 17.74 2.26
CA VAL A 174 -0.47 19.15 1.93
C VAL A 174 -1.38 20.11 2.70
N VAL A 175 -2.67 19.78 2.86
CA VAL A 175 -3.68 20.70 3.41
C VAL A 175 -3.84 20.55 4.92
N PHE A 176 -3.64 19.35 5.45
CA PHE A 176 -3.87 19.01 6.86
C PHE A 176 -2.62 18.50 7.56
N SER A 177 -1.44 18.57 6.92
CA SER A 177 -0.18 18.10 7.50
C SER A 177 -0.25 16.65 7.99
N GLY A 178 -0.96 15.80 7.24
CA GLY A 178 -1.14 14.38 7.57
C GLY A 178 -2.35 14.07 8.46
N ASP A 179 -3.09 15.06 8.98
CA ASP A 179 -4.30 14.82 9.77
C ASP A 179 -5.48 14.40 8.88
N GLN A 180 -5.66 13.09 8.71
CA GLN A 180 -6.79 12.52 7.98
C GLN A 180 -8.13 12.70 8.70
N ARG A 181 -8.13 12.81 10.04
CA ARG A 181 -9.37 12.80 10.82
C ARG A 181 -10.22 14.03 10.51
N THR A 182 -9.59 15.19 10.40
CA THR A 182 -10.28 16.45 10.14
C THR A 182 -11.13 16.40 8.85
N PRO A 183 -10.58 16.08 7.67
CA PRO A 183 -11.37 16.01 6.44
C PRO A 183 -12.36 14.84 6.40
N VAL A 184 -12.06 13.71 7.07
CA VAL A 184 -12.97 12.55 7.12
C VAL A 184 -14.22 12.83 7.96
N THR A 185 -14.05 13.50 9.09
CA THR A 185 -15.14 13.79 10.04
C THR A 185 -15.89 15.09 9.74
N ALA A 186 -15.46 15.84 8.71
CA ALA A 186 -16.09 17.08 8.31
C ALA A 186 -17.56 16.84 7.91
N VAL A 187 -18.47 17.64 8.48
CA VAL A 187 -19.92 17.51 8.24
C VAL A 187 -20.21 17.62 6.75
N GLY A 188 -20.84 16.62 6.13
CA GLY A 188 -21.12 16.65 4.69
C GLY A 188 -19.98 16.12 3.80
N ALA A 189 -18.94 15.54 4.39
CA ALA A 189 -17.97 14.68 3.69
C ALA A 189 -18.64 13.41 3.15
N ARG A 190 -18.37 13.12 1.87
CA ARG A 190 -18.79 11.91 1.17
C ARG A 190 -17.63 11.42 0.33
N PHE A 191 -17.40 10.11 0.42
CA PHE A 191 -16.31 9.43 -0.26
C PHE A 191 -16.85 8.67 -1.47
N HIS A 192 -16.09 8.69 -2.56
CA HIS A 192 -16.41 8.01 -3.80
C HIS A 192 -15.17 7.31 -4.34
N ASP A 193 -15.20 5.98 -4.36
CA ASP A 193 -14.10 5.20 -4.95
C ASP A 193 -14.09 5.32 -6.49
N ASP A 194 -15.25 5.49 -7.11
CA ASP A 194 -15.37 5.81 -8.55
C ASP A 194 -15.30 7.32 -8.80
N LEU A 195 -14.22 7.75 -9.46
CA LEU A 195 -14.02 9.15 -9.85
C LEU A 195 -15.12 9.69 -10.79
N ASN A 196 -15.77 8.83 -11.59
CA ASN A 196 -16.89 9.27 -12.44
C ASN A 196 -18.14 9.59 -11.61
N ALA A 197 -18.39 8.81 -10.56
CA ALA A 197 -19.46 9.10 -9.60
C ALA A 197 -19.20 10.41 -8.84
N LEU A 198 -17.95 10.61 -8.36
CA LEU A 198 -17.51 11.85 -7.72
C LEU A 198 -17.70 13.05 -8.67
N PHE A 199 -17.21 12.93 -9.89
CA PHE A 199 -17.32 13.96 -10.92
C PHE A 199 -18.78 14.32 -11.22
N THR A 200 -19.65 13.32 -11.41
CA THR A 200 -21.07 13.52 -11.67
C THR A 200 -21.76 14.21 -10.49
N ALA A 201 -21.43 13.83 -9.26
CA ALA A 201 -21.95 14.46 -8.06
C ALA A 201 -21.49 15.93 -7.96
N LEU A 202 -20.23 16.25 -8.29
CA LEU A 202 -19.73 17.62 -8.35
C LEU A 202 -20.45 18.47 -9.40
N GLN A 203 -20.78 17.91 -10.55
CA GLN A 203 -21.49 18.65 -11.61
C GLN A 203 -22.90 19.06 -11.18
N ASN A 204 -23.62 18.14 -10.54
CA ASN A 204 -25.04 18.28 -10.24
C ASN A 204 -25.34 19.13 -8.99
N ASP A 205 -24.32 19.52 -8.22
CA ASP A 205 -24.48 20.28 -6.99
C ASP A 205 -23.68 21.61 -7.04
N PRO A 206 -24.35 22.76 -7.20
CA PRO A 206 -23.72 24.07 -7.21
C PRO A 206 -22.93 24.41 -5.93
N TYR A 207 -23.22 23.74 -4.81
CA TYR A 207 -22.57 23.96 -3.51
C TYR A 207 -21.67 22.80 -3.08
N ALA A 208 -21.41 21.84 -3.98
CA ALA A 208 -20.39 20.84 -3.76
C ALA A 208 -18.98 21.36 -4.06
N VAL A 209 -18.03 20.91 -3.26
CA VAL A 209 -16.59 21.10 -3.45
C VAL A 209 -15.91 19.75 -3.32
N GLY A 210 -14.96 19.45 -4.18
CA GLY A 210 -14.30 18.16 -4.16
C GLY A 210 -12.89 18.21 -4.68
N ILE A 211 -12.19 17.09 -4.55
CA ILE A 211 -10.83 16.93 -5.06
C ILE A 211 -10.79 15.81 -6.09
N LEU A 212 -9.98 16.01 -7.12
CA LEU A 212 -9.77 15.06 -8.21
C LEU A 212 -8.29 15.07 -8.61
N PRO A 213 -7.76 13.97 -9.16
CA PRO A 213 -6.48 14.04 -9.86
C PRO A 213 -6.63 14.91 -11.11
N ALA A 214 -5.64 15.76 -11.37
CA ALA A 214 -5.65 16.70 -12.49
C ALA A 214 -5.72 15.94 -13.83
N SER A 215 -5.05 14.79 -13.92
CA SER A 215 -5.15 13.88 -15.07
C SER A 215 -6.59 13.50 -15.42
N PHE A 216 -7.44 13.25 -14.43
CA PHE A 216 -8.87 13.00 -14.64
C PHE A 216 -9.62 14.27 -15.06
N ALA A 217 -9.38 15.39 -14.37
CA ALA A 217 -10.02 16.66 -14.67
C ALA A 217 -9.69 17.16 -16.09
N ASN A 218 -8.45 16.98 -16.54
CA ASN A 218 -7.96 17.40 -17.85
C ASN A 218 -8.57 16.60 -19.01
N ARG A 219 -9.03 15.37 -18.76
CA ARG A 219 -9.82 14.62 -19.75
C ARG A 219 -11.28 15.06 -19.82
N ASN A 220 -11.73 15.87 -18.85
CA ASN A 220 -13.10 16.36 -18.71
C ASN A 220 -13.16 17.89 -18.69
N ILE A 221 -12.33 18.55 -19.51
CA ILE A 221 -12.20 20.02 -19.54
C ILE A 221 -13.56 20.69 -19.79
N GLY A 222 -13.82 21.76 -19.04
CA GLY A 222 -15.01 22.58 -19.18
C GLY A 222 -16.24 22.04 -18.46
N ALA A 223 -16.20 20.80 -17.97
CA ALA A 223 -17.32 20.19 -17.27
C ALA A 223 -17.40 20.57 -15.78
N LEU A 224 -16.24 20.81 -15.16
CA LEU A 224 -16.11 21.35 -13.81
C LEU A 224 -15.23 22.60 -13.84
N ARG A 225 -15.40 23.47 -12.84
CA ARG A 225 -14.49 24.58 -12.61
C ARG A 225 -13.38 24.14 -11.68
N ILE A 226 -12.14 24.21 -12.16
CA ILE A 226 -10.95 23.97 -11.36
C ILE A 226 -10.55 25.25 -10.62
N VAL A 227 -10.33 25.12 -9.32
CA VAL A 227 -10.06 26.22 -8.39
C VAL A 227 -8.56 26.46 -8.30
N GLY A 228 -8.13 27.70 -8.51
CA GLY A 228 -6.76 28.12 -8.24
C GLY A 228 -6.47 28.13 -6.74
N ILE A 229 -5.22 27.84 -6.36
CA ILE A 229 -4.79 27.86 -4.96
C ILE A 229 -3.72 28.93 -4.80
N ASN A 230 -3.93 29.86 -3.86
CA ASN A 230 -3.05 31.01 -3.64
C ASN A 230 -2.80 31.84 -4.91
N GLY A 231 -3.79 31.91 -5.82
CA GLY A 231 -3.67 32.61 -7.10
C GLY A 231 -2.96 31.80 -8.19
N VAL A 232 -2.54 30.56 -7.91
CA VAL A 232 -1.86 29.67 -8.84
C VAL A 232 -2.87 28.66 -9.39
N SER A 233 -3.07 28.65 -10.71
CA SER A 233 -3.85 27.62 -11.40
C SER A 233 -3.00 26.39 -11.71
N PRO A 234 -3.57 25.17 -11.74
CA PRO A 234 -2.84 23.95 -12.09
C PRO A 234 -2.61 23.89 -13.61
N THR A 235 -1.67 24.69 -14.11
CA THR A 235 -1.24 24.68 -15.51
C THR A 235 -0.04 23.75 -15.69
N SER A 236 0.28 23.37 -16.93
CA SER A 236 1.46 22.55 -17.22
C SER A 236 2.74 23.11 -16.61
N ASP A 237 2.97 24.41 -16.73
CA ASP A 237 4.16 25.07 -16.19
C ASP A 237 4.16 25.02 -14.67
N ASN A 238 3.05 25.40 -14.02
CA ASN A 238 2.97 25.47 -12.55
C ASN A 238 3.06 24.08 -11.90
N VAL A 239 2.48 23.05 -12.52
CA VAL A 239 2.48 21.69 -11.96
C VAL A 239 3.84 21.03 -12.18
N SER A 240 4.40 21.11 -13.39
CA SER A 240 5.68 20.49 -13.70
C SER A 240 6.87 21.15 -12.99
N SER A 241 6.74 22.43 -12.61
CA SER A 241 7.73 23.14 -11.80
C SER A 241 7.50 23.05 -10.30
N GLY A 242 6.44 22.36 -9.84
CA GLY A 242 6.08 22.25 -8.42
C GLY A 242 5.58 23.55 -7.76
N VAL A 243 5.21 24.58 -8.55
CA VAL A 243 4.72 25.86 -8.03
C VAL A 243 3.26 25.76 -7.57
N TYR A 244 2.47 24.90 -8.21
CA TYR A 244 1.13 24.60 -7.72
C TYR A 244 1.21 23.72 -6.45
N PRO A 245 0.56 24.09 -5.32
CA PRO A 245 0.86 23.49 -4.00
C PRO A 245 0.70 21.97 -3.89
N MET A 246 -0.24 21.38 -4.63
CA MET A 246 -0.50 19.93 -4.62
C MET A 246 0.00 19.25 -5.89
N SER A 247 1.13 19.71 -6.41
CA SER A 247 1.80 19.06 -7.54
C SER A 247 2.56 17.84 -7.07
N ARG A 248 2.56 16.79 -7.89
CA ARG A 248 3.37 15.59 -7.69
C ARG A 248 4.06 15.22 -8.99
N GLN A 249 5.34 14.93 -8.90
CA GLN A 249 6.13 14.51 -10.04
C GLN A 249 6.17 12.98 -10.07
N LEU A 250 6.02 12.42 -11.26
CA LEU A 250 5.89 10.98 -11.44
C LEU A 250 7.20 10.42 -12.00
N TYR A 251 7.68 9.35 -11.40
CA TYR A 251 8.98 8.76 -11.70
C TYR A 251 8.86 7.26 -11.98
N LEU A 252 9.76 6.76 -12.83
CA LEU A 252 10.12 5.35 -12.85
C LEU A 252 11.48 5.21 -12.18
N ILE A 253 11.61 4.26 -11.28
CA ILE A 253 12.84 4.03 -10.54
C ILE A 253 13.28 2.60 -10.80
N SER A 254 14.54 2.43 -11.21
CA SER A 254 15.13 1.10 -11.40
C SER A 254 16.57 1.09 -10.88
N HIS A 255 17.30 0.00 -11.12
CA HIS A 255 18.67 -0.17 -10.66
C HIS A 255 19.62 -0.39 -11.84
N ALA A 256 20.76 0.31 -11.87
CA ALA A 256 21.69 0.25 -13.00
C ALA A 256 22.22 -1.17 -13.28
N ALA A 257 22.65 -1.93 -12.26
CA ALA A 257 23.19 -3.27 -12.51
C ALA A 257 22.10 -4.22 -13.02
N GLN A 258 20.86 -4.06 -12.57
CA GLN A 258 19.73 -4.82 -13.08
C GLN A 258 19.44 -4.46 -14.53
N MET A 259 19.39 -3.18 -14.88
CA MET A 259 19.22 -2.74 -16.27
C MET A 259 20.31 -3.33 -17.19
N GLN A 260 21.55 -3.47 -16.69
CA GLN A 260 22.66 -4.05 -17.44
C GLN A 260 22.56 -5.58 -17.59
N GLN A 261 22.13 -6.28 -16.53
CA GLN A 261 21.98 -7.74 -16.50
C GLN A 261 20.71 -8.20 -17.24
N GLN A 262 19.64 -7.43 -17.13
CA GLN A 262 18.32 -7.69 -17.66
C GLN A 262 18.00 -6.67 -18.76
N GLN A 263 18.49 -6.97 -19.97
CA GLN A 263 18.37 -6.05 -21.10
C GLN A 263 16.91 -5.70 -21.44
N HIS A 264 15.96 -6.61 -21.18
CA HIS A 264 14.53 -6.39 -21.40
C HIS A 264 13.95 -5.29 -20.48
N VAL A 265 14.44 -5.19 -19.23
CA VAL A 265 14.08 -4.08 -18.31
C VAL A 265 14.60 -2.74 -18.84
N ALA A 266 15.86 -2.68 -19.26
CA ALA A 266 16.43 -1.47 -19.84
C ALA A 266 15.70 -1.05 -21.13
N ALA A 267 15.37 -2.02 -21.99
CA ALA A 267 14.62 -1.80 -23.22
C ALA A 267 13.22 -1.27 -22.95
N PHE A 268 12.50 -1.84 -21.97
CA PHE A 268 11.18 -1.35 -21.58
C PHE A 268 11.24 0.09 -21.06
N LEU A 269 12.18 0.43 -20.19
CA LEU A 269 12.36 1.80 -19.68
C LEU A 269 12.68 2.80 -20.80
N ASN A 270 13.51 2.42 -21.77
CA ASN A 270 13.78 3.26 -22.94
C ASN A 270 12.53 3.44 -23.80
N TYR A 271 11.83 2.35 -24.12
CA TYR A 271 10.57 2.40 -24.85
C TYR A 271 9.56 3.31 -24.15
N TYR A 272 9.45 3.20 -22.81
CA TYR A 272 8.60 4.03 -21.97
C TYR A 272 8.97 5.50 -22.14
N ILE A 273 10.22 5.89 -21.90
CA ILE A 273 10.66 7.30 -22.01
C ILE A 273 10.47 7.84 -23.43
N SER A 274 10.68 7.01 -24.45
CA SER A 274 10.55 7.39 -25.85
C SER A 274 9.10 7.58 -26.29
N SER A 275 8.18 6.78 -25.72
CA SER A 275 6.75 6.74 -26.13
C SER A 275 5.84 7.54 -25.19
N ALA A 276 6.29 7.87 -23.98
CA ALA A 276 5.52 8.58 -22.97
C ALA A 276 4.92 9.92 -23.45
N PRO A 277 5.60 10.79 -24.23
CA PRO A 277 5.05 12.08 -24.63
C PRO A 277 3.66 12.03 -25.29
N GLU A 278 3.40 11.01 -26.12
CA GLU A 278 2.11 10.83 -26.78
C GLU A 278 1.01 10.42 -25.80
N GLN A 279 1.34 9.56 -24.83
CA GLN A 279 0.38 9.02 -23.88
C GLN A 279 0.11 9.95 -22.69
N ILE A 280 1.09 10.76 -22.26
CA ILE A 280 0.94 11.76 -21.20
C ILE A 280 -0.24 12.67 -21.50
N ALA A 281 -0.26 13.28 -22.69
CA ALA A 281 -1.32 14.18 -23.10
C ALA A 281 -2.67 13.45 -23.22
N ALA A 282 -2.69 12.25 -23.80
CA ALA A 282 -3.91 11.45 -23.99
C ALA A 282 -4.56 11.04 -22.65
N LEU A 283 -3.75 10.86 -21.61
CA LEU A 283 -4.21 10.52 -20.26
C LEU A 283 -4.42 11.75 -19.37
N GLY A 284 -4.14 12.96 -19.84
CA GLY A 284 -4.37 14.21 -19.12
C GLY A 284 -3.27 14.61 -18.13
N TYR A 285 -2.15 13.87 -18.08
CA TYR A 285 -0.98 14.25 -17.28
C TYR A 285 -0.28 15.47 -17.87
N TYR A 286 0.54 16.13 -17.05
CA TYR A 286 1.38 17.23 -17.48
C TYR A 286 2.75 16.74 -17.97
N PRO A 287 3.24 17.23 -19.12
CA PRO A 287 4.55 16.87 -19.64
C PRO A 287 5.67 17.48 -18.79
N VAL A 288 6.70 16.68 -18.53
CA VAL A 288 7.96 17.13 -17.91
C VAL A 288 9.10 17.08 -18.92
N ASP A 289 10.23 17.72 -18.60
CA ASP A 289 11.44 17.57 -19.40
C ASP A 289 12.05 16.17 -19.23
N LEU A 290 11.87 15.34 -20.24
CA LEU A 290 12.42 13.98 -20.28
C LEU A 290 13.94 13.95 -20.53
N SER A 291 14.62 15.08 -20.74
CA SER A 291 16.08 15.12 -20.91
C SER A 291 16.81 14.45 -19.73
N VAL A 292 16.34 14.70 -18.51
CA VAL A 292 16.89 14.11 -17.28
C VAL A 292 16.67 12.60 -17.25
N ALA A 293 15.47 12.13 -17.60
CA ALA A 293 15.20 10.69 -17.67
C ALA A 293 16.08 10.00 -18.71
N ARG A 294 16.24 10.61 -19.89
CA ARG A 294 17.12 10.07 -20.95
C ARG A 294 18.57 10.03 -20.51
N GLU A 295 19.07 11.08 -19.89
CA GLU A 295 20.45 11.13 -19.39
C GLU A 295 20.69 10.06 -18.32
N ARG A 296 19.78 9.93 -17.34
CA ARG A 296 19.89 8.93 -16.28
C ARG A 296 19.80 7.50 -16.82
N TRP A 297 18.93 7.26 -17.81
CA TRP A 297 18.88 5.98 -18.52
C TRP A 297 20.21 5.69 -19.24
N LEU A 298 20.73 6.66 -20.02
CA LEU A 298 21.99 6.51 -20.76
C LEU A 298 23.17 6.24 -19.82
N GLN A 299 23.20 6.87 -18.64
CA GLN A 299 24.23 6.64 -17.62
C GLN A 299 24.12 5.24 -16.99
N ALA A 300 22.90 4.76 -16.72
CA ALA A 300 22.69 3.42 -16.18
C ALA A 300 23.00 2.32 -17.21
N ALA A 301 22.77 2.59 -18.50
CA ALA A 301 22.86 1.64 -19.59
C ALA A 301 24.24 1.54 -20.29
N GLN A 302 25.27 2.25 -19.81
CA GLN A 302 26.56 2.39 -20.52
C GLN A 302 27.29 1.07 -20.82
N ASP A 303 27.05 0.03 -20.02
CA ASP A 303 27.69 -1.29 -20.16
C ASP A 303 26.77 -2.37 -20.75
N LEU A 304 25.65 -1.99 -21.39
CA LEU A 304 24.79 -2.95 -22.08
C LEU A 304 25.58 -3.68 -23.19
N PRO A 305 25.60 -5.04 -23.20
CA PRO A 305 26.20 -5.80 -24.28
C PRO A 305 25.65 -5.36 -25.64
N THR A 306 26.54 -4.99 -26.57
CA THR A 306 26.17 -4.55 -27.93
C THR A 306 25.60 -5.66 -28.82
N THR A 307 25.58 -6.89 -28.31
CA THR A 307 24.99 -8.06 -28.95
C THR A 307 23.76 -8.51 -28.17
N LEU A 308 22.60 -8.40 -28.80
CA LEU A 308 21.34 -8.95 -28.28
C LEU A 308 21.49 -10.46 -28.07
N PRO A 309 21.03 -11.03 -26.93
CA PRO A 309 20.98 -12.47 -26.77
C PRO A 309 20.05 -13.04 -27.84
N GLN A 310 20.58 -13.97 -28.65
CA GLN A 310 19.73 -14.73 -29.56
C GLN A 310 18.91 -15.71 -28.72
N PRO A 311 17.62 -15.93 -29.04
CA PRO A 311 16.85 -16.98 -28.38
C PRO A 311 17.57 -18.31 -28.59
N GLU A 312 17.99 -18.95 -27.50
CA GLU A 312 18.54 -20.30 -27.55
C GLU A 312 17.45 -21.24 -28.07
N VAL A 313 17.69 -21.80 -29.25
CA VAL A 313 16.88 -22.88 -29.79
C VAL A 313 17.16 -24.10 -28.91
N VAL A 314 16.25 -24.38 -27.99
CA VAL A 314 16.25 -25.63 -27.22
C VAL A 314 15.95 -26.76 -28.21
N THR A 315 16.99 -27.46 -28.66
CA THR A 315 16.83 -28.74 -29.35
C THR A 315 16.55 -29.82 -28.30
N GLU A 316 15.41 -30.51 -28.42
CA GLU A 316 15.06 -31.68 -27.61
C GLU A 316 16.22 -32.68 -27.52
N PRO A 317 16.57 -33.21 -26.33
CA PRO A 317 17.53 -34.30 -26.24
C PRO A 317 16.83 -35.64 -26.54
N THR A 318 17.41 -36.39 -27.49
CA THR A 318 17.18 -37.81 -27.72
C THR A 318 17.46 -38.63 -26.45
N GLU A 319 16.51 -39.47 -26.05
CA GLU A 319 16.62 -40.48 -24.99
C GLU A 319 17.77 -41.49 -25.26
N GLU A 320 18.73 -41.59 -24.34
CA GLU A 320 19.57 -42.78 -24.14
C GLU A 320 19.16 -43.48 -22.83
N PRO A 321 19.21 -44.82 -22.77
CA PRO A 321 18.69 -45.56 -21.62
C PRO A 321 19.68 -45.58 -20.44
N LEU A 322 19.15 -45.37 -19.24
CA LEU A 322 19.88 -45.38 -17.96
C LEU A 322 20.39 -46.80 -17.60
N PRO A 323 21.61 -46.95 -17.03
CA PRO A 323 22.06 -48.20 -16.44
C PRO A 323 21.60 -48.35 -14.97
N ASP A 324 21.41 -49.61 -14.57
CA ASP A 324 20.86 -50.09 -13.29
C ASP A 324 21.38 -49.36 -12.05
N ALA A 325 20.43 -48.86 -11.24
CA ALA A 325 20.68 -48.26 -9.94
C ALA A 325 21.14 -49.32 -8.92
N GLN A 326 22.32 -49.11 -8.34
CA GLN A 326 22.71 -49.78 -7.10
C GLN A 326 22.07 -49.05 -5.91
N VAL A 327 21.39 -49.83 -5.06
CA VAL A 327 20.77 -49.41 -3.82
C VAL A 327 21.85 -48.94 -2.84
N ALA A 328 21.85 -47.65 -2.53
CA ALA A 328 22.50 -47.09 -1.35
C ALA A 328 21.43 -46.92 -0.26
N GLU A 329 21.72 -47.41 0.94
CA GLU A 329 20.86 -47.23 2.12
C GLU A 329 20.73 -45.74 2.45
N GLU A 330 19.48 -45.26 2.52
CA GLU A 330 19.14 -43.93 3.03
C GLU A 330 19.45 -43.85 4.54
N PRO A 331 20.06 -42.76 5.02
CA PRO A 331 20.07 -42.47 6.44
C PRO A 331 18.65 -42.05 6.85
N THR A 332 18.10 -42.74 7.86
CA THR A 332 16.90 -42.31 8.58
C THR A 332 17.14 -40.93 9.17
N LEU A 333 16.58 -39.91 8.52
CA LEU A 333 16.43 -38.57 9.08
C LEU A 333 15.21 -38.58 10.00
N GLU A 334 15.41 -38.22 11.26
CA GLU A 334 14.31 -37.84 12.15
C GLU A 334 13.62 -36.60 11.57
N PRO A 335 12.28 -36.48 11.65
CA PRO A 335 11.58 -35.37 11.03
C PRO A 335 11.89 -34.09 11.80
N THR A 336 12.74 -33.25 11.22
CA THR A 336 12.72 -31.81 11.53
C THR A 336 11.49 -31.24 10.86
N GLU A 337 10.55 -30.72 11.66
CA GLU A 337 9.48 -29.86 11.16
C GLU A 337 10.11 -28.71 10.37
N GLU A 338 9.95 -28.76 9.05
CA GLU A 338 10.36 -27.69 8.14
C GLU A 338 9.34 -26.56 8.34
N VAL A 339 9.80 -25.44 8.89
CA VAL A 339 8.96 -24.25 9.05
C VAL A 339 8.77 -23.68 7.65
N LEU A 340 7.55 -23.82 7.11
CA LEU A 340 7.16 -23.27 5.82
C LEU A 340 7.34 -21.75 5.82
N ASP A 341 7.70 -21.19 4.66
CA ASP A 341 7.72 -19.75 4.45
C ASP A 341 6.30 -19.19 4.69
N PRO A 342 6.13 -18.11 5.47
CA PRO A 342 4.83 -17.45 5.67
C PRO A 342 4.08 -17.12 4.35
N GLU A 343 4.79 -16.85 3.25
CA GLU A 343 4.16 -16.62 1.95
C GLU A 343 3.64 -17.91 1.31
N GLU A 344 4.34 -19.04 1.49
CA GLU A 344 3.89 -20.36 1.06
C GLU A 344 2.70 -20.86 1.91
N GLU A 345 2.70 -20.60 3.21
CA GLU A 345 1.59 -20.92 4.11
C GLU A 345 0.33 -20.13 3.72
N ALA A 346 0.45 -18.83 3.49
CA ALA A 346 -0.67 -17.99 3.05
C ALA A 346 -1.22 -18.40 1.66
N ALA A 347 -0.36 -18.86 0.76
CA ALA A 347 -0.76 -19.38 -0.55
C ALA A 347 -1.53 -20.71 -0.43
N LEU A 348 -1.09 -21.61 0.47
CA LEU A 348 -1.79 -22.86 0.76
C LEU A 348 -3.17 -22.62 1.39
N ASP A 349 -3.26 -21.68 2.34
CA ASP A 349 -4.54 -21.29 2.94
C ASP A 349 -5.50 -20.70 1.90
N ALA A 350 -4.99 -19.85 1.00
CA ALA A 350 -5.78 -19.30 -0.10
C ALA A 350 -6.35 -20.39 -1.01
N LEU A 351 -5.53 -21.39 -1.37
CA LEU A 351 -5.95 -22.52 -2.20
C LEU A 351 -7.04 -23.35 -1.52
N GLN A 352 -6.91 -23.59 -0.21
CA GLN A 352 -7.93 -24.33 0.55
C GLN A 352 -9.28 -23.60 0.55
N ILE A 353 -9.27 -22.29 0.80
CA ILE A 353 -10.49 -21.46 0.78
C ILE A 353 -11.15 -21.50 -0.61
N LEU A 354 -10.36 -21.40 -1.68
CA LEU A 354 -10.85 -21.46 -3.06
C LEU A 354 -11.45 -22.83 -3.39
N ALA A 355 -10.82 -23.92 -2.94
CA ALA A 355 -11.32 -25.27 -3.14
C ALA A 355 -12.67 -25.49 -2.43
N ASP A 356 -12.80 -25.04 -1.19
CA ASP A 356 -14.05 -25.15 -0.42
C ASP A 356 -15.15 -24.28 -1.02
N ALA A 357 -14.83 -23.03 -1.39
CA ALA A 357 -15.77 -22.14 -2.07
C ALA A 357 -16.23 -22.73 -3.41
N ARG A 358 -15.34 -23.36 -4.17
CA ARG A 358 -15.70 -24.05 -5.42
C ARG A 358 -16.69 -25.18 -5.18
N ALA A 359 -16.41 -26.05 -4.20
CA ALA A 359 -17.25 -27.20 -3.91
C ALA A 359 -18.68 -26.74 -3.54
N ASP A 360 -18.77 -25.72 -2.71
CA ASP A 360 -20.03 -25.10 -2.33
C ASP A 360 -20.73 -24.42 -3.50
N MET A 361 -20.00 -23.74 -4.38
CA MET A 361 -20.53 -23.10 -5.57
C MET A 361 -21.09 -24.12 -6.56
N GLU A 362 -20.43 -25.26 -6.75
CA GLU A 362 -20.95 -26.38 -7.54
C GLU A 362 -22.21 -26.98 -6.92
N LEU A 363 -22.23 -27.17 -5.60
CA LEU A 363 -23.41 -27.62 -4.89
C LEU A 363 -24.57 -26.63 -5.06
N PHE A 364 -24.29 -25.33 -4.98
CA PHE A 364 -25.25 -24.26 -5.23
C PHE A 364 -25.81 -24.37 -6.65
N ALA A 365 -24.93 -24.41 -7.65
CA ALA A 365 -25.31 -24.51 -9.05
C ALA A 365 -26.16 -25.77 -9.33
N VAL A 366 -25.85 -26.90 -8.69
CA VAL A 366 -26.67 -28.12 -8.79
C VAL A 366 -28.06 -27.93 -8.22
N ASN A 367 -28.20 -27.25 -7.08
CA ASN A 367 -29.51 -27.02 -6.47
C ASN A 367 -30.36 -26.04 -7.30
N LEU A 368 -29.75 -25.05 -7.95
CA LEU A 368 -30.48 -24.08 -8.78
C LEU A 368 -30.78 -24.59 -10.20
N PHE A 369 -29.79 -25.18 -10.87
CA PHE A 369 -29.82 -25.47 -12.31
C PHE A 369 -29.75 -26.97 -12.63
N GLY A 370 -29.62 -27.84 -11.62
CA GLY A 370 -29.45 -29.28 -11.84
C GLY A 370 -28.09 -29.62 -12.43
N VAL A 371 -28.08 -30.48 -13.45
CA VAL A 371 -26.82 -30.91 -14.11
C VAL A 371 -26.35 -29.93 -15.18
N GLU A 372 -27.18 -28.97 -15.58
CA GLU A 372 -26.82 -27.95 -16.56
C GLU A 372 -26.04 -26.81 -15.89
N ARG A 373 -25.21 -26.13 -16.67
CA ARG A 373 -24.38 -25.00 -16.20
C ARG A 373 -24.60 -23.77 -17.08
N PRO A 374 -24.51 -22.56 -16.51
CA PRO A 374 -24.55 -21.32 -17.28
C PRO A 374 -23.53 -21.30 -18.42
N GLU A 375 -23.84 -20.56 -19.48
CA GLU A 375 -22.89 -20.31 -20.56
C GLU A 375 -21.63 -19.60 -20.02
N GLY A 376 -20.45 -20.09 -20.40
CA GLY A 376 -19.16 -19.56 -19.92
C GLY A 376 -18.65 -20.15 -18.61
N TRP A 377 -19.40 -21.08 -17.99
CA TRP A 377 -18.97 -21.77 -16.77
C TRP A 377 -17.68 -22.57 -16.98
N ASN A 378 -16.65 -22.26 -16.21
CA ASN A 378 -15.33 -22.88 -16.32
C ASN A 378 -15.26 -24.24 -15.61
N GLY A 379 -15.75 -24.34 -14.37
CA GLY A 379 -15.75 -25.60 -13.62
C GLY A 379 -14.38 -26.06 -13.10
N GLY A 380 -13.31 -25.31 -13.33
CA GLY A 380 -11.93 -25.71 -13.04
C GLY A 380 -11.57 -25.69 -11.55
N LEU A 381 -10.68 -26.61 -11.18
CA LEU A 381 -10.08 -26.78 -9.85
C LEU A 381 -8.56 -26.99 -9.92
N ASN A 382 -7.95 -26.68 -11.07
CA ASN A 382 -6.52 -26.88 -11.23
C ASN A 382 -5.75 -25.90 -10.33
N THR A 383 -5.16 -26.40 -9.24
CA THR A 383 -4.39 -25.60 -8.29
C THR A 383 -3.07 -25.08 -8.86
N GLU A 384 -2.63 -25.64 -9.99
CA GLU A 384 -1.45 -25.14 -10.74
C GLU A 384 -1.81 -24.00 -11.70
N ASP A 385 -3.10 -23.69 -11.88
CA ASP A 385 -3.53 -22.59 -12.73
C ASP A 385 -3.42 -21.26 -11.99
N ALA A 386 -2.50 -20.40 -12.44
CA ALA A 386 -2.30 -19.06 -11.89
C ALA A 386 -3.56 -18.17 -11.98
N GLN A 387 -4.54 -18.54 -12.81
CA GLN A 387 -5.82 -17.83 -12.96
C GLN A 387 -6.96 -18.45 -12.16
N LEU A 388 -6.72 -19.49 -11.34
CA LEU A 388 -7.77 -20.23 -10.64
C LEU A 388 -8.74 -19.32 -9.86
N SER A 389 -8.23 -18.33 -9.14
CA SER A 389 -9.05 -17.38 -8.38
C SER A 389 -9.95 -16.52 -9.28
N LEU A 390 -9.45 -16.08 -10.43
CA LEU A 390 -10.22 -15.33 -11.43
C LEU A 390 -11.30 -16.21 -12.08
N LEU A 391 -10.99 -17.48 -12.36
CA LEU A 391 -11.94 -18.43 -12.94
C LEU A 391 -13.07 -18.77 -11.97
N ILE A 392 -12.75 -18.98 -10.69
CA ILE A 392 -13.76 -19.21 -9.65
C ILE A 392 -14.62 -17.95 -9.46
N ARG A 393 -14.00 -16.76 -9.46
CA ARG A 393 -14.74 -15.50 -9.40
C ARG A 393 -15.69 -15.34 -10.59
N LEU A 394 -15.24 -15.64 -11.81
CA LEU A 394 -16.09 -15.58 -13.00
C LEU A 394 -17.31 -16.49 -12.85
N ASP A 395 -17.10 -17.73 -12.41
CA ASP A 395 -18.20 -18.68 -12.19
C ASP A 395 -19.16 -18.18 -11.09
N LEU A 396 -18.66 -17.55 -10.03
CA LEU A 396 -19.50 -16.95 -8.99
C LEU A 396 -20.35 -15.80 -9.53
N GLU A 397 -19.77 -14.94 -10.37
CA GLU A 397 -20.50 -13.85 -11.04
C GLU A 397 -21.57 -14.39 -12.01
N LEU A 398 -21.27 -15.48 -12.74
CA LEU A 398 -22.23 -16.17 -13.60
C LEU A 398 -23.35 -16.81 -12.78
N LEU A 399 -23.03 -17.43 -11.64
CA LEU A 399 -24.01 -18.00 -10.70
C LEU A 399 -24.95 -16.91 -10.20
N ALA A 400 -24.41 -15.79 -9.71
CA ALA A 400 -25.21 -14.65 -9.24
C ALA A 400 -26.08 -14.07 -10.37
N ALA A 401 -25.50 -13.86 -11.56
CA ALA A 401 -26.22 -13.32 -12.70
C ALA A 401 -27.45 -14.17 -13.09
N ASN A 402 -27.34 -15.50 -12.99
CA ASN A 402 -28.44 -16.41 -13.31
C ASN A 402 -29.40 -16.64 -12.14
N ALA A 403 -28.94 -16.49 -10.89
CA ALA A 403 -29.77 -16.67 -9.70
C ALA A 403 -30.65 -15.45 -9.40
N ILE A 404 -30.07 -14.25 -9.44
CA ILE A 404 -30.71 -13.01 -8.96
C ILE A 404 -30.73 -11.87 -10.01
N GLY A 405 -30.09 -12.06 -11.17
CA GLY A 405 -30.10 -11.12 -12.29
C GLY A 405 -28.73 -10.55 -12.65
N THR A 406 -28.55 -10.17 -13.91
CA THR A 406 -27.25 -9.77 -14.48
C THR A 406 -26.61 -8.58 -13.78
N ASP A 407 -27.43 -7.60 -13.37
CA ASP A 407 -26.98 -6.34 -12.78
C ASP A 407 -27.36 -6.22 -11.29
N THR A 408 -27.64 -7.35 -10.63
CA THR A 408 -28.08 -7.39 -9.23
C THR A 408 -27.12 -8.21 -8.40
N ARG A 409 -26.66 -7.65 -7.27
CA ARG A 409 -25.82 -8.33 -6.29
C ARG A 409 -26.37 -8.10 -4.88
N PRO A 410 -26.18 -9.04 -3.94
CA PRO A 410 -26.59 -8.86 -2.55
C PRO A 410 -25.91 -7.63 -1.93
N ASP A 411 -26.58 -7.02 -0.95
CA ASP A 411 -25.97 -5.94 -0.17
C ASP A 411 -24.70 -6.45 0.54
N GLY A 412 -23.60 -5.71 0.39
CA GLY A 412 -22.30 -6.11 0.93
C GLY A 412 -21.43 -6.94 -0.03
N TRP A 413 -21.88 -7.21 -1.27
CA TRP A 413 -21.07 -7.88 -2.28
C TRP A 413 -19.76 -7.13 -2.59
N PHE A 414 -18.63 -7.81 -2.46
CA PHE A 414 -17.32 -7.23 -2.69
C PHE A 414 -16.93 -7.21 -4.16
N GLY A 415 -17.26 -8.27 -4.90
CA GLY A 415 -16.89 -8.42 -6.30
C GLY A 415 -15.39 -8.62 -6.52
N ALA A 416 -14.95 -8.45 -7.77
CA ALA A 416 -13.54 -8.61 -8.13
C ALA A 416 -12.72 -7.38 -7.71
N VAL A 417 -11.83 -7.55 -6.74
CA VAL A 417 -10.88 -6.53 -6.30
C VAL A 417 -9.47 -7.08 -6.38
N ALA A 418 -8.54 -6.30 -6.94
CA ALA A 418 -7.13 -6.68 -7.00
C ALA A 418 -6.56 -6.65 -5.58
N SER A 419 -6.15 -7.81 -5.07
CA SER A 419 -5.59 -7.96 -3.73
C SER A 419 -4.65 -9.18 -3.67
N THR A 420 -4.20 -9.56 -2.47
CA THR A 420 -3.39 -10.77 -2.29
C THR A 420 -4.21 -12.04 -2.61
N PRO A 421 -3.56 -13.18 -2.97
CA PRO A 421 -4.27 -14.43 -3.23
C PRO A 421 -5.22 -14.84 -2.09
N TYR A 422 -4.76 -14.69 -0.85
CA TYR A 422 -5.56 -14.96 0.35
C TYR A 422 -6.78 -14.04 0.48
N ALA A 423 -6.60 -12.73 0.24
CA ALA A 423 -7.70 -11.77 0.29
C ALA A 423 -8.74 -12.05 -0.81
N ILE A 424 -8.29 -12.36 -2.03
CA ILE A 424 -9.19 -12.73 -3.14
C ILE A 424 -9.99 -13.98 -2.80
N ALA A 425 -9.34 -15.00 -2.23
CA ALA A 425 -10.01 -16.24 -1.81
C ALA A 425 -11.09 -15.96 -0.75
N ARG A 426 -10.76 -15.14 0.25
CA ARG A 426 -11.68 -14.71 1.30
C ARG A 426 -12.86 -13.90 0.77
N ASP A 427 -12.64 -13.03 -0.20
CA ASP A 427 -13.69 -12.25 -0.83
C ASP A 427 -14.65 -13.13 -1.65
N ILE A 428 -14.12 -14.09 -2.40
CA ILE A 428 -14.94 -15.09 -3.13
C ILE A 428 -15.79 -15.87 -2.16
N ARG A 429 -15.20 -16.31 -1.04
CA ARG A 429 -15.91 -17.04 0.00
C ARG A 429 -17.01 -16.18 0.63
N HIS A 430 -16.73 -14.92 0.94
CA HIS A 430 -17.70 -13.98 1.50
C HIS A 430 -18.91 -13.81 0.58
N ASP A 431 -18.66 -13.46 -0.69
CA ASP A 431 -19.69 -13.20 -1.68
C ASP A 431 -20.57 -14.43 -1.91
N LEU A 432 -19.97 -15.63 -1.98
CA LEU A 432 -20.73 -16.87 -2.11
C LEU A 432 -21.66 -17.12 -0.90
N GLU A 433 -21.24 -16.77 0.33
CA GLU A 433 -22.11 -16.84 1.51
C GLU A 433 -23.25 -15.82 1.45
N LEU A 434 -22.99 -14.58 1.01
CA LEU A 434 -24.03 -13.56 0.83
C LEU A 434 -25.08 -13.99 -0.20
N LEU A 435 -24.64 -14.53 -1.34
CA LEU A 435 -25.57 -15.06 -2.34
C LEU A 435 -26.37 -16.25 -1.80
N ALA A 436 -25.76 -17.09 -0.97
CA ALA A 436 -26.44 -18.20 -0.34
C ALA A 436 -27.51 -17.73 0.66
N ASP A 437 -27.24 -16.68 1.43
CA ASP A 437 -28.21 -16.09 2.34
C ASP A 437 -29.40 -15.45 1.62
N ASP A 438 -29.17 -14.82 0.47
CA ASP A 438 -30.24 -14.23 -0.34
C ASP A 438 -31.17 -15.29 -0.96
N ILE A 439 -30.62 -16.45 -1.35
CA ILE A 439 -31.37 -17.53 -2.01
C ILE A 439 -31.99 -18.53 -1.02
N TYR A 440 -31.24 -19.00 -0.02
CA TYR A 440 -31.67 -20.06 0.90
C TYR A 440 -32.25 -19.53 2.21
N ALA A 441 -32.22 -18.21 2.45
CA ALA A 441 -32.45 -17.55 3.73
C ALA A 441 -31.29 -17.68 4.73
N LEU A 442 -31.19 -16.69 5.61
CA LEU A 442 -30.08 -16.51 6.55
C LEU A 442 -29.86 -17.75 7.42
N GLY A 443 -28.68 -18.36 7.30
CA GLY A 443 -28.27 -19.53 8.07
C GLY A 443 -28.76 -20.88 7.58
N GLU A 444 -29.53 -20.93 6.48
CA GLU A 444 -29.90 -22.18 5.83
C GLU A 444 -28.91 -22.49 4.69
N ARG A 445 -28.44 -23.74 4.63
CA ARG A 445 -27.49 -24.19 3.61
C ARG A 445 -27.87 -25.58 3.07
N PRO A 446 -27.59 -25.87 1.79
CA PRO A 446 -27.78 -27.21 1.24
C PRO A 446 -26.99 -28.29 1.98
N THR A 447 -27.48 -29.52 1.94
CA THR A 447 -26.74 -30.66 2.53
C THR A 447 -25.41 -30.86 1.79
N GLY A 448 -24.31 -30.89 2.54
CA GLY A 448 -22.96 -31.00 2.00
C GLY A 448 -22.22 -29.67 1.83
N TRP A 449 -22.84 -28.55 2.23
CA TRP A 449 -22.18 -27.25 2.28
C TRP A 449 -21.07 -27.26 3.32
N VAL A 450 -19.85 -26.92 2.90
CA VAL A 450 -18.65 -26.85 3.74
C VAL A 450 -18.64 -25.55 4.52
N GLY A 451 -18.91 -24.44 3.85
CA GLY A 451 -18.81 -23.08 4.40
C GLY A 451 -17.37 -22.63 4.60
N PRO A 452 -17.15 -21.41 5.14
CA PRO A 452 -15.82 -20.93 5.43
C PRO A 452 -15.21 -21.67 6.63
N SER A 453 -13.90 -21.92 6.57
CA SER A 453 -13.11 -22.47 7.68
C SER A 453 -13.03 -21.53 8.88
N ASP A 454 -13.06 -20.22 8.62
CA ASP A 454 -13.18 -19.16 9.62
C ASP A 454 -14.51 -18.40 9.43
N ALA A 455 -15.34 -18.37 10.48
CA ALA A 455 -16.61 -17.65 10.47
C ALA A 455 -16.45 -16.15 10.18
N LEU A 456 -15.27 -15.57 10.45
CA LEU A 456 -14.95 -14.18 10.15
C LEU A 456 -15.10 -13.87 8.66
N MET A 457 -14.88 -14.84 7.77
CA MET A 457 -15.01 -14.66 6.32
C MET A 457 -16.45 -14.37 5.87
N ARG A 458 -17.46 -14.56 6.74
CA ARG A 458 -18.85 -14.14 6.48
C ARG A 458 -19.08 -12.66 6.72
N CYS A 459 -18.17 -11.98 7.41
CA CYS A 459 -18.34 -10.60 7.85
C CYS A 459 -17.85 -9.60 6.80
N ASN A 460 -18.18 -8.32 6.95
CA ASN A 460 -17.68 -7.30 6.02
C ASN A 460 -16.13 -7.16 6.10
N ARG A 461 -15.52 -6.56 5.08
CA ARG A 461 -14.05 -6.39 5.01
C ARG A 461 -13.47 -5.66 6.21
N ASP A 462 -14.14 -4.63 6.70
CA ASP A 462 -13.69 -3.84 7.85
C ASP A 462 -13.56 -4.71 9.11
N THR A 463 -14.57 -5.54 9.37
CA THR A 463 -14.57 -6.47 10.50
C THR A 463 -13.49 -7.53 10.32
N GLN A 464 -13.38 -8.11 9.12
CA GLN A 464 -12.34 -9.09 8.80
C GLN A 464 -10.93 -8.52 8.99
N ALA A 465 -10.69 -7.28 8.54
CA ALA A 465 -9.41 -6.61 8.64
C ALA A 465 -9.09 -6.21 10.07
N LEU A 466 -10.02 -5.56 10.78
CA LEU A 466 -9.82 -5.12 12.15
C LEU A 466 -9.60 -6.32 13.09
N VAL A 467 -10.47 -7.33 13.04
CA VAL A 467 -10.32 -8.53 13.88
C VAL A 467 -9.03 -9.26 13.52
N GLY A 468 -8.74 -9.45 12.23
CA GLY A 468 -7.51 -10.09 11.78
C GLY A 468 -6.25 -9.37 12.26
N LEU A 469 -6.20 -8.03 12.16
CA LEU A 469 -5.09 -7.21 12.65
C LEU A 469 -4.90 -7.38 14.17
N LEU A 470 -5.99 -7.26 14.92
CA LEU A 470 -5.94 -7.30 16.38
C LEU A 470 -5.59 -8.71 16.90
N THR A 471 -6.03 -9.77 16.21
CA THR A 471 -5.74 -11.16 16.57
C THR A 471 -4.34 -11.60 16.13
N ASN A 472 -3.88 -11.21 14.94
CA ASN A 472 -2.51 -11.50 14.47
C ASN A 472 -1.45 -10.78 15.32
N GLY A 473 -1.76 -9.58 15.80
CA GLY A 473 -0.92 -8.87 16.77
C GLY A 473 -0.95 -9.47 18.19
N GLY A 474 -1.79 -10.48 18.44
CA GLY A 474 -1.96 -11.10 19.76
C GLY A 474 -2.64 -10.19 20.80
N PHE A 475 -3.22 -9.07 20.38
CA PHE A 475 -3.85 -8.07 21.25
C PHE A 475 -5.29 -8.44 21.62
N PHE A 476 -5.96 -9.19 20.75
CA PHE A 476 -7.40 -9.43 20.82
C PHE A 476 -7.73 -10.87 20.44
N THR A 477 -8.50 -11.55 21.28
CA THR A 477 -9.10 -12.85 20.95
C THR A 477 -10.61 -12.69 20.96
N PRO A 478 -11.29 -12.88 19.81
CA PRO A 478 -12.75 -12.87 19.74
C PRO A 478 -13.38 -13.81 20.75
N THR A 479 -14.40 -13.35 21.47
CA THR A 479 -15.25 -14.19 22.32
C THR A 479 -16.62 -14.48 21.73
N ALA A 480 -16.98 -13.76 20.65
CA ALA A 480 -18.20 -13.99 19.88
C ALA A 480 -18.30 -15.45 19.40
N ASN A 481 -19.50 -16.02 19.47
CA ASN A 481 -19.73 -17.42 19.08
C ASN A 481 -19.83 -17.54 17.54
N PRO A 482 -18.89 -18.24 16.86
CA PRO A 482 -18.87 -18.35 15.39
C PRO A 482 -20.08 -19.08 14.79
N ALA A 483 -20.87 -19.78 15.61
CA ALA A 483 -22.05 -20.52 15.16
C ALA A 483 -23.35 -19.68 15.13
N THR A 484 -23.35 -18.43 15.60
CA THR A 484 -24.57 -17.60 15.64
C THR A 484 -24.72 -16.74 14.40
N LEU A 485 -25.96 -16.42 14.03
CA LEU A 485 -26.25 -15.49 12.91
C LEU A 485 -25.80 -14.05 13.22
N THR A 486 -25.66 -13.70 14.50
CA THR A 486 -25.18 -12.39 14.97
C THR A 486 -23.66 -12.31 15.07
N TYR A 487 -22.93 -13.37 14.70
CA TYR A 487 -21.49 -13.45 14.93
C TYR A 487 -20.73 -12.23 14.39
N CYS A 488 -21.04 -11.77 13.19
CA CYS A 488 -20.36 -10.62 12.58
C CYS A 488 -20.59 -9.31 13.34
N ASP A 489 -21.83 -9.05 13.76
CA ASP A 489 -22.14 -7.87 14.58
C ASP A 489 -21.49 -7.94 15.96
N ASP A 490 -21.48 -9.14 16.55
CA ASP A 490 -20.92 -9.38 17.87
C ASP A 490 -19.39 -9.22 17.87
N VAL A 491 -18.70 -9.83 16.90
CA VAL A 491 -17.24 -9.75 16.82
C VAL A 491 -16.75 -8.37 16.39
N ALA A 492 -17.48 -7.69 15.49
CA ALA A 492 -17.18 -6.30 15.12
C ALA A 492 -17.28 -5.39 16.33
N ARG A 493 -18.36 -5.52 17.11
CA ARG A 493 -18.55 -4.74 18.35
C ARG A 493 -17.47 -5.03 19.39
N GLU A 494 -17.13 -6.30 19.60
CA GLU A 494 -16.04 -6.69 20.52
C GLU A 494 -14.71 -6.04 20.10
N ALA A 495 -14.35 -6.13 18.82
CA ALA A 495 -13.13 -5.55 18.27
C ALA A 495 -13.11 -4.02 18.34
N SER A 496 -14.24 -3.38 18.04
CA SER A 496 -14.39 -1.92 18.16
C SER A 496 -14.26 -1.46 19.62
N VAL A 497 -14.95 -2.11 20.56
CA VAL A 497 -14.84 -1.76 21.99
C VAL A 497 -13.41 -1.96 22.49
N PHE A 498 -12.76 -3.05 22.12
CA PHE A 498 -11.36 -3.27 22.45
C PHE A 498 -10.49 -2.13 21.90
N SER A 499 -10.66 -1.79 20.62
CA SER A 499 -9.89 -0.74 19.98
C SER A 499 -10.12 0.62 20.64
N GLU A 500 -11.37 0.97 20.92
CA GLU A 500 -11.74 2.21 21.61
C GLU A 500 -11.15 2.30 23.01
N THR A 501 -11.22 1.22 23.78
CA THR A 501 -10.85 1.24 25.20
C THR A 501 -9.35 1.04 25.43
N MET A 502 -8.71 0.21 24.60
CA MET A 502 -7.32 -0.23 24.80
C MET A 502 -6.33 0.44 23.85
N LEU A 503 -6.74 0.81 22.63
CA LEU A 503 -5.84 1.39 21.62
C LEU A 503 -6.06 2.90 21.44
N LEU A 504 -7.32 3.36 21.48
CA LEU A 504 -7.69 4.73 21.11
C LEU A 504 -8.00 5.64 22.31
N ASN A 505 -8.23 5.09 23.50
CA ASN A 505 -8.50 5.88 24.71
C ASN A 505 -7.21 6.57 25.20
N LYS A 506 -6.95 7.79 24.72
CA LYS A 506 -6.00 8.73 25.34
C LYS A 506 -6.81 9.81 26.08
N VAL A 507 -6.78 9.79 27.41
CA VAL A 507 -7.13 10.98 28.19
C VAL A 507 -6.02 12.01 27.97
N ASP A 508 -6.35 13.10 27.29
CA ASP A 508 -5.48 14.26 27.06
C ASP A 508 -5.06 14.91 28.38
N THR A 509 -3.77 14.90 28.71
CA THR A 509 -3.14 15.80 29.69
C THR A 509 -1.90 16.49 29.12
N ALA A 510 -1.96 16.96 27.87
CA ALA A 510 -0.94 17.81 27.26
C ALA A 510 -1.11 19.32 27.59
N LEU A 511 -1.87 19.64 28.63
CA LEU A 511 -2.24 21.02 29.00
C LEU A 511 -1.66 21.49 30.34
N PHE A 512 -0.47 21.05 30.76
CA PHE A 512 0.34 21.80 31.72
C PHE A 512 1.86 21.64 31.49
N THR A 513 2.49 22.79 31.24
CA THR A 513 3.88 23.15 31.56
C THR A 513 5.03 22.56 30.74
N GLN A 514 5.31 23.30 29.67
CA GLN A 514 6.64 23.79 29.30
C GLN A 514 7.35 24.45 30.52
N GLN A 515 7.87 23.66 31.48
CA GLN A 515 8.76 24.15 32.55
C GLN A 515 9.46 23.02 33.33
N ALA A 516 10.21 22.15 32.65
CA ALA A 516 11.17 21.25 33.32
C ALA A 516 12.35 20.86 32.41
N ILE A 517 12.91 21.82 31.70
CA ILE A 517 14.33 21.75 31.34
C ILE A 517 15.05 22.31 32.58
N LEU A 518 16.00 21.56 33.14
CA LEU A 518 16.88 21.88 34.29
C LEU A 518 16.43 21.36 35.68
N ALA A 519 16.49 20.05 35.91
CA ALA A 519 16.88 19.50 37.23
C ALA A 519 17.24 18.01 37.06
N GLY A 520 18.33 17.58 37.71
CA GLY A 520 18.90 16.25 37.57
C GLY A 520 18.05 15.10 38.11
N GLY A 521 18.53 13.89 37.78
CA GLY A 521 18.07 12.56 38.19
C GLY A 521 17.05 12.48 39.31
N GLY A 522 15.81 12.13 38.95
CA GLY A 522 14.89 11.44 39.82
C GLY A 522 15.08 9.93 39.68
N SER A 523 15.55 9.27 40.74
CA SER A 523 15.41 7.82 40.88
C SER A 523 14.07 7.59 41.59
N PHE A 524 13.09 7.04 40.89
CA PHE A 524 11.95 6.42 41.57
C PHE A 524 12.50 5.20 42.34
N ALA A 525 12.41 5.21 43.66
CA ALA A 525 12.96 4.15 44.51
C ALA A 525 11.87 3.15 44.98
N GLY A 526 10.68 3.17 44.37
CA GLY A 526 9.56 2.30 44.73
C GLY A 526 9.57 0.98 43.96
N SER A 527 9.42 -0.14 44.65
CA SER A 527 9.02 -1.40 44.00
C SER A 527 7.54 -1.33 43.63
N THR A 528 7.20 -1.78 42.43
CA THR A 528 5.83 -1.94 41.93
C THR A 528 5.58 -3.40 41.51
N THR A 529 4.41 -3.70 40.98
CA THR A 529 4.05 -5.05 40.48
C THR A 529 3.53 -4.97 39.07
N ILE A 530 3.77 -6.02 38.29
CA ILE A 530 3.06 -6.24 37.04
C ILE A 530 1.57 -6.45 37.33
N THR A 531 0.70 -5.76 36.61
CA THR A 531 -0.78 -5.83 36.75
C THR A 531 -1.48 -6.41 35.52
N SER A 532 -0.73 -6.73 34.47
CA SER A 532 -1.23 -7.29 33.21
C SER A 532 -0.81 -8.75 33.07
N ASP A 533 -1.72 -9.60 32.58
CA ASP A 533 -1.41 -10.99 32.22
C ASP A 533 -0.54 -11.09 30.94
N PHE A 534 -0.35 -9.98 30.24
CA PHE A 534 0.34 -9.90 28.94
C PHE A 534 1.57 -8.99 28.97
N ALA A 535 2.13 -8.71 30.14
CA ALA A 535 3.31 -7.85 30.24
C ALA A 535 4.53 -8.51 29.58
N VAL A 536 4.92 -8.05 28.39
CA VAL A 536 6.09 -8.58 27.68
C VAL A 536 7.35 -7.81 28.09
N GLY A 537 8.40 -8.55 28.44
CA GLY A 537 9.74 -8.02 28.65
C GLY A 537 10.60 -8.12 27.39
N PHE A 538 11.44 -7.11 27.15
CA PHE A 538 12.33 -6.98 25.99
C PHE A 538 13.77 -6.68 26.41
N TYR A 539 14.75 -7.19 25.67
CA TYR A 539 16.18 -6.93 25.90
C TYR A 539 16.61 -5.55 25.40
N ASP A 540 15.84 -4.92 24.53
CA ASP A 540 16.12 -3.58 24.04
C ASP A 540 14.89 -2.66 24.12
N ARG A 541 15.16 -1.37 24.16
CA ARG A 541 14.13 -0.33 24.33
C ARG A 541 13.22 -0.13 23.12
N ASN A 542 13.59 -0.65 21.95
CA ASN A 542 12.78 -0.58 20.73
C ASN A 542 11.90 -1.83 20.56
N ALA A 543 11.90 -2.74 21.56
CA ALA A 543 11.13 -3.98 21.56
C ALA A 543 11.47 -4.96 20.43
N ASN A 544 12.70 -4.91 19.90
CA ASN A 544 13.12 -5.80 18.80
C ASN A 544 13.44 -7.23 19.28
N TYR A 545 13.95 -7.36 20.50
CA TYR A 545 14.38 -8.64 21.08
C TYR A 545 13.53 -8.98 22.30
N ARG A 546 12.58 -9.90 22.11
CA ARG A 546 11.68 -10.37 23.17
C ARG A 546 12.42 -11.24 24.18
N GLY A 547 12.17 -10.98 25.47
CA GLY A 547 12.69 -11.77 26.60
C GLY A 547 11.68 -12.73 27.22
N GLY A 548 10.38 -12.48 27.11
CA GLY A 548 9.32 -13.36 27.62
C GLY A 548 8.12 -12.60 28.17
N VAL A 549 7.06 -13.32 28.57
CA VAL A 549 5.91 -12.72 29.28
C VAL A 549 6.18 -12.77 30.78
N ILE A 550 6.20 -11.62 31.42
CA ILE A 550 6.36 -11.47 32.86
C ILE A 550 5.02 -11.80 33.53
N PRO A 551 4.95 -12.77 34.46
CA PRO A 551 3.71 -13.13 35.10
C PRO A 551 3.05 -11.97 35.85
N ASN A 552 1.72 -11.89 35.81
CA ASN A 552 0.96 -10.94 36.61
C ASN A 552 1.25 -11.12 38.10
N GLY A 553 1.35 -9.99 38.81
CA GLY A 553 1.74 -9.94 40.22
C GLY A 553 3.26 -10.01 40.47
N THR A 554 4.09 -10.15 39.42
CA THR A 554 5.56 -10.17 39.58
C THR A 554 6.05 -8.82 40.12
N PRO A 555 6.79 -8.79 41.24
CA PRO A 555 7.39 -7.57 41.76
C PRO A 555 8.51 -7.08 40.83
N VAL A 556 8.50 -5.78 40.52
CA VAL A 556 9.50 -5.12 39.67
C VAL A 556 9.88 -3.75 40.22
N THR A 557 11.13 -3.35 40.02
CA THR A 557 11.64 -2.03 40.40
C THR A 557 11.94 -1.24 39.14
N PRO A 558 11.23 -0.13 38.86
CA PRO A 558 11.56 0.75 37.74
C PRO A 558 12.93 1.37 37.94
N ARG A 559 13.79 1.29 36.91
CA ARG A 559 15.17 1.79 36.95
C ARG A 559 15.34 3.04 36.12
N ALA A 560 14.73 3.07 34.94
CA ALA A 560 14.84 4.15 33.97
C ALA A 560 13.75 4.06 32.90
N ARG A 561 13.59 5.10 32.09
CA ARG A 561 12.67 5.10 30.93
C ARG A 561 13.38 5.38 29.61
N SER A 562 12.73 5.00 28.52
CA SER A 562 13.09 5.45 27.18
C SER A 562 12.72 6.93 27.00
N TYR A 563 13.63 7.68 26.36
CA TYR A 563 13.42 9.06 25.93
C TYR A 563 13.21 9.17 24.41
N ALA A 564 13.10 8.05 23.71
CA ALA A 564 12.67 8.05 22.32
C ALA A 564 11.23 8.62 22.24
N ASP A 565 10.97 9.44 21.22
CA ASP A 565 9.67 10.03 21.00
C ASP A 565 8.59 8.94 20.94
N PHE A 566 7.46 9.16 21.62
CA PHE A 566 6.33 8.24 21.71
C PHE A 566 6.59 6.88 22.38
N SER A 567 7.73 6.68 23.04
CA SER A 567 8.04 5.42 23.74
C SER A 567 7.48 5.36 25.16
N ASN A 568 6.70 4.30 25.45
CA ASN A 568 6.20 3.96 26.80
C ASN A 568 7.11 2.98 27.55
N MET A 569 8.31 2.71 27.01
CA MET A 569 9.20 1.68 27.53
C MET A 569 9.94 2.17 28.78
N MET A 570 9.91 1.36 29.83
CA MET A 570 10.75 1.50 31.02
C MET A 570 11.59 0.26 31.27
N LEU A 571 12.84 0.47 31.69
CA LEU A 571 13.71 -0.58 32.17
C LEU A 571 13.30 -0.92 33.60
N VAL A 572 13.03 -2.20 33.85
CA VAL A 572 12.69 -2.72 35.17
C VAL A 572 13.65 -3.81 35.61
N GLU A 573 13.84 -3.91 36.92
CA GLU A 573 14.59 -4.98 37.59
C GLU A 573 13.62 -5.84 38.42
N GLY A 574 13.61 -7.14 38.19
CA GLY A 574 12.87 -8.10 39.02
C GLY A 574 13.75 -9.28 39.43
N GLU A 575 13.18 -10.24 40.14
CA GLU A 575 13.96 -11.39 40.62
C GLU A 575 14.49 -12.24 39.46
N GLY A 576 15.79 -12.13 39.17
CA GLY A 576 16.46 -12.89 38.11
C GLY A 576 16.29 -12.32 36.70
N PHE A 577 15.89 -11.06 36.55
CA PHE A 577 15.84 -10.42 35.23
C PHE A 577 15.95 -8.88 35.30
N MET A 578 16.41 -8.31 34.19
CA MET A 578 16.38 -6.88 33.92
C MET A 578 15.99 -6.67 32.46
N LEU A 579 14.80 -6.14 32.22
CA LEU A 579 14.20 -6.03 30.88
C LEU A 579 13.42 -4.72 30.73
N TYR A 580 13.23 -4.29 29.48
CA TYR A 580 12.31 -3.21 29.14
C TYR A 580 10.87 -3.74 29.09
N ILE A 581 9.94 -2.99 29.67
CA ILE A 581 8.50 -3.24 29.62
C ILE A 581 7.76 -1.93 29.35
N GLU A 582 6.56 -2.00 28.80
CA GLU A 582 5.71 -0.81 28.77
C GLU A 582 5.19 -0.47 30.18
N TYR A 583 5.31 0.78 30.60
CA TYR A 583 4.97 1.18 31.96
C TYR A 583 3.50 0.98 32.33
N ILE A 584 2.62 0.98 31.32
CA ILE A 584 1.17 0.73 31.44
C ILE A 584 0.85 -0.64 32.04
N ASN A 585 1.79 -1.59 31.99
CA ASN A 585 1.66 -2.90 32.61
C ASN A 585 1.91 -2.89 34.13
N THR A 586 2.05 -1.70 34.72
CA THR A 586 2.26 -1.48 36.15
C THR A 586 1.29 -0.40 36.65
N PRO A 587 1.03 -0.31 37.97
CA PRO A 587 0.17 0.72 38.54
C PRO A 587 0.84 2.11 38.60
N LEU A 588 1.99 2.31 37.95
CA LEU A 588 2.66 3.61 37.91
C LEU A 588 1.80 4.63 37.17
N THR A 589 1.70 5.83 37.74
CA THR A 589 1.12 6.97 37.06
C THR A 589 2.07 7.50 35.98
N SER A 590 1.54 8.22 34.99
CA SER A 590 2.36 8.83 33.94
C SER A 590 3.38 9.82 34.52
N ASP A 591 3.02 10.57 35.57
CA ASP A 591 3.94 11.48 36.26
C ASP A 591 5.12 10.73 36.91
N GLU A 592 4.86 9.58 37.54
CA GLU A 592 5.89 8.72 38.11
C GLU A 592 6.79 8.12 37.03
N PHE A 593 6.21 7.67 35.92
CA PHE A 593 6.97 7.20 34.75
C PHE A 593 7.87 8.30 34.20
N TYR A 594 7.34 9.49 33.90
CA TYR A 594 8.12 10.59 33.33
C TYR A 594 9.16 11.17 34.29
N SER A 595 9.04 10.93 35.59
CA SER A 595 10.05 11.26 36.59
C SER A 595 11.30 10.35 36.54
N LEU A 596 11.23 9.19 35.88
CA LEU A 596 12.35 8.28 35.71
C LEU A 596 13.45 8.89 34.83
N GLY A 597 14.70 8.62 35.19
CA GLY A 597 15.86 9.00 34.39
C GLY A 597 15.97 8.23 33.06
N ASP A 598 16.82 8.73 32.16
CA ASP A 598 17.01 8.15 30.82
C ASP A 598 17.78 6.82 30.85
N ALA A 599 17.17 5.76 30.31
CA ALA A 599 17.75 4.43 30.21
C ALA A 599 19.00 4.37 29.31
N SER A 600 19.19 5.34 28.41
CA SER A 600 20.38 5.41 27.56
C SER A 600 21.66 5.78 28.33
N LEU A 601 21.51 6.34 29.54
CA LEU A 601 22.61 6.89 30.33
C LEU A 601 23.01 6.01 31.52
N THR A 602 22.38 4.85 31.69
CA THR A 602 22.40 4.12 32.96
C THR A 602 23.37 2.96 33.03
N GLY A 603 23.99 2.55 31.91
CA GLY A 603 25.00 1.48 31.87
C GLY A 603 24.49 0.12 32.34
N PHE A 604 23.18 -0.08 32.41
CA PHE A 604 22.56 -1.36 32.76
C PHE A 604 22.60 -2.32 31.57
N GLU A 605 22.93 -3.58 31.84
CA GLU A 605 22.82 -4.68 30.88
C GLU A 605 21.54 -5.47 31.15
N THR A 606 20.76 -5.72 30.11
CA THR A 606 19.53 -6.52 30.20
C THR A 606 19.85 -8.02 30.23
N TYR A 607 19.13 -8.77 31.06
CA TYR A 607 19.27 -10.22 31.19
C TYR A 607 17.96 -10.84 31.66
N CYS A 608 17.80 -12.16 31.50
CA CYS A 608 16.61 -12.88 31.95
C CYS A 608 16.96 -14.34 32.25
N ASP A 609 17.04 -14.69 33.53
CA ASP A 609 17.44 -16.03 34.03
C ASP A 609 16.26 -16.80 34.66
N THR A 610 15.04 -16.32 34.45
CA THR A 610 13.82 -16.91 35.01
C THR A 610 13.20 -17.96 34.07
N ARG A 611 12.29 -18.79 34.60
CA ARG A 611 11.64 -19.86 33.83
C ARG A 611 10.67 -19.36 32.75
N TRP A 612 10.17 -18.14 32.86
CA TRP A 612 9.28 -17.55 31.86
C TRP A 612 10.03 -16.80 30.76
N CYS A 613 11.36 -16.66 30.88
CA CYS A 613 12.20 -16.15 29.80
C CYS A 613 12.22 -17.16 28.65
N ARG A 614 11.92 -16.72 27.42
CA ARG A 614 11.96 -17.55 26.19
C ARG A 614 12.31 -16.71 24.98
#